data_AF-A0A6J0VSC5-F1
#
_entry.id   AF-A0A6J0VSC5-F1
#
_cell.length_a   1.000
_cell.length_b   1.000
_cell.length_c   1.000
_cell.angle_alpha   90.00
_cell.angle_beta   90.00
_cell.angle_gamma   90.00
#
_symmetry.space_group_name_H-M   'P 1'
#
loop_
_entity.id
_entity.type
_entity.pdbx_description
1 polymer ?
#
loop_
_entity_poly.entity_id
_entity_poly.type
_entity_poly.pdbx_seq_one_letter_code
_entity_poly.pdbx_strand_id
1 'polypeptide(L)'
;MMLIPTHHFRDIERKPEYLQPEKCIPPPHSRPAGTMWFIRDGCGIACAIVTWFLVLYAEFVVLFVMLIPSRDYVYSVINGLVFNLLAFLALASHCRAMLTDPGAVPKGNATKEFIESLQLKPGQVVYKCPKCCSIKPDRAHHCSVCKRCIRKMDHHCPWVNNCVGENNQKYFVLFTMYIALISLHALIMVGFHFLHCFEEDWTNLLQTYGLTREETAEARISLHEIKQPLKVSSTECSSFSPPTTVILLILLCFEGLLFLIFTSVMFGTQVHSICTDETISAVGLLLDVLDP
;
A
#
# COMPACT_ATOMS: atom_id res chain seq x y z
N MET A 1 -28.74 17.87 57.45
CA MET A 1 -27.35 18.32 57.22
C MET A 1 -26.96 17.83 55.83
N MET A 2 -27.11 18.68 54.82
CA MET A 2 -26.77 18.35 53.42
C MET A 2 -25.26 18.32 53.29
N LEU A 3 -24.69 17.18 52.89
CA LEU A 3 -23.28 17.07 52.53
C LEU A 3 -23.18 17.32 51.02
N ILE A 4 -22.59 18.47 50.68
CA ILE A 4 -22.22 18.86 49.31
C ILE A 4 -20.99 18.02 48.90
N PRO A 5 -20.99 17.32 47.76
CA PRO A 5 -19.77 16.69 47.24
C PRO A 5 -18.86 17.78 46.66
N THR A 6 -17.66 17.90 47.23
CA THR A 6 -16.58 18.72 46.69
C THR A 6 -16.05 18.07 45.41
N HIS A 7 -16.41 18.64 44.25
CA HIS A 7 -15.75 18.31 42.98
C HIS A 7 -14.29 18.75 43.06
N HIS A 8 -13.38 17.79 43.14
CA HIS A 8 -11.94 18.03 43.00
C HIS A 8 -11.66 18.32 41.52
N PHE A 9 -11.82 19.58 41.11
CA PHE A 9 -11.29 20.05 39.84
C PHE A 9 -9.76 20.02 39.97
N ARG A 10 -9.11 19.06 39.31
CA ARG A 10 -7.65 19.13 39.12
C ARG A 10 -7.41 20.27 38.14
N ASP A 11 -7.18 21.46 38.68
CA ASP A 11 -6.53 22.55 37.97
C ASP A 11 -5.13 22.08 37.58
N ILE A 12 -5.02 21.39 36.45
CA ILE A 12 -3.77 21.28 35.70
C ILE A 12 -3.59 22.63 35.03
N GLU A 13 -3.23 23.62 35.83
CA GLU A 13 -2.61 24.84 35.37
C GLU A 13 -1.22 24.44 34.85
N ARG A 14 -1.18 23.84 33.66
CA ARG A 14 0.05 23.69 32.88
C ARG A 14 0.51 25.11 32.58
N LYS A 15 1.34 25.67 33.46
CA LYS A 15 2.17 26.84 33.15
C LYS A 15 2.78 26.61 31.77
N PRO A 16 2.54 27.48 30.78
CA PRO A 16 3.12 27.34 29.46
C PRO A 16 4.57 27.82 29.49
N GLU A 17 5.42 27.20 30.31
CA GLU A 17 6.86 27.48 30.39
C GLU A 17 7.65 26.98 29.16
N TYR A 18 6.96 26.66 28.05
CA TYR A 18 7.57 26.30 26.77
C TYR A 18 7.18 27.20 25.59
N LEU A 19 6.37 28.25 25.79
CA LEU A 19 6.09 29.24 24.76
C LEU A 19 7.00 30.46 24.98
N GLN A 20 8.29 30.29 24.70
CA GLN A 20 9.20 31.41 24.46
C GLN A 20 9.10 31.77 22.96
N PRO A 21 8.35 32.81 22.57
CA PRO A 21 8.10 33.16 21.17
C PRO A 21 9.34 33.70 20.44
N GLU A 22 10.44 33.91 21.16
CA GLU A 22 11.61 34.69 20.74
C GLU A 22 12.71 33.85 20.06
N LYS A 23 12.60 32.53 20.01
CA LYS A 23 13.59 31.65 19.36
C LYS A 23 13.10 30.95 18.10
N CYS A 24 12.13 31.54 17.41
CA CYS A 24 11.70 31.01 16.13
C CYS A 24 12.62 31.49 14.98
N ILE A 25 13.85 30.96 14.94
CA ILE A 25 14.75 31.19 13.81
C ILE A 25 14.28 30.30 12.65
N PRO A 26 13.84 30.87 11.51
CA PRO A 26 13.44 30.07 10.36
C PRO A 26 14.64 29.23 9.89
N PRO A 27 14.45 27.93 9.59
CA PRO A 27 15.56 27.12 9.08
C PRO A 27 16.05 27.68 7.74
N PRO A 28 17.37 27.63 7.47
CA PRO A 28 18.03 28.41 6.42
C PRO A 28 17.67 28.02 4.98
N HIS A 29 16.81 27.02 4.76
CA HIS A 29 16.55 26.48 3.42
C HIS A 29 15.05 26.36 3.14
N SER A 30 14.51 27.36 2.44
CA SER A 30 13.39 27.17 1.52
C SER A 30 13.91 26.32 0.34
N ARG A 31 13.31 25.14 0.11
CA ARG A 31 13.62 24.35 -1.10
C ARG A 31 13.27 25.22 -2.33
N PRO A 32 14.12 25.28 -3.37
CA PRO A 32 13.82 26.01 -4.59
C PRO A 32 12.49 25.55 -5.20
N ALA A 33 11.70 26.50 -5.68
CA ALA A 33 10.51 26.22 -6.48
C ALA A 33 10.91 25.35 -7.68
N GLY A 34 10.29 24.18 -7.83
CA GLY A 34 10.60 23.21 -8.89
C GLY A 34 11.35 21.95 -8.43
N THR A 35 11.74 21.83 -7.15
CA THR A 35 12.30 20.57 -6.63
C THR A 35 11.18 19.56 -6.39
N MET A 36 11.29 18.34 -6.97
CA MET A 36 10.35 17.24 -6.72
C MET A 36 10.21 16.96 -5.21
N TRP A 37 8.99 16.74 -4.74
CA TRP A 37 8.76 16.38 -3.34
C TRP A 37 9.23 14.95 -3.09
N PHE A 38 10.27 14.80 -2.29
CA PHE A 38 10.78 13.50 -1.86
C PHE A 38 11.30 13.57 -0.42
N ILE A 39 10.96 12.56 0.37
CA ILE A 39 11.39 12.36 1.75
C ILE A 39 12.54 11.36 1.76
N ARG A 40 13.67 11.74 2.37
CA ARG A 40 14.84 10.86 2.52
C ARG A 40 14.73 10.05 3.81
N ASP A 41 13.69 9.21 3.90
CA ASP A 41 13.52 8.24 4.97
C ASP A 41 13.95 6.85 4.48
N GLY A 42 14.96 6.25 5.11
CA GLY A 42 15.51 4.96 4.68
C GLY A 42 14.50 3.83 4.81
N CYS A 43 13.68 3.85 5.87
CA CYS A 43 12.62 2.88 6.09
C CYS A 43 11.56 2.99 4.99
N GLY A 44 11.04 4.20 4.74
CA GLY A 44 10.06 4.43 3.69
C GLY A 44 10.56 4.08 2.28
N ILE A 45 11.83 4.37 1.95
CA ILE A 45 12.42 3.96 0.66
C ILE A 45 12.45 2.43 0.53
N ALA A 46 12.87 1.71 1.57
CA ALA A 46 12.89 0.25 1.56
C ALA A 46 11.47 -0.32 1.38
N CYS A 47 10.47 0.20 2.13
CA CYS A 47 9.08 -0.20 1.99
C CYS A 47 8.55 0.02 0.56
N ALA A 48 8.83 1.20 -0.03
CA ALA A 48 8.40 1.49 -1.39
C ALA A 48 9.05 0.55 -2.42
N ILE A 49 10.34 0.24 -2.28
CA ILE A 49 11.04 -0.72 -3.15
C ILE A 49 10.39 -2.10 -3.04
N VAL A 50 10.13 -2.56 -1.83
CA VAL A 50 9.46 -3.85 -1.57
C VAL A 50 8.08 -3.88 -2.22
N THR A 51 7.28 -2.82 -2.12
CA THR A 51 5.97 -2.74 -2.80
C THR A 51 6.08 -2.97 -4.30
N TRP A 52 7.06 -2.37 -4.97
CA TRP A 52 7.23 -2.57 -6.42
C TRP A 52 7.67 -3.99 -6.76
N PHE A 53 8.59 -4.56 -5.99
CA PHE A 53 9.02 -5.95 -6.22
C PHE A 53 7.88 -6.95 -6.02
N LEU A 54 6.99 -6.72 -5.05
CA LEU A 54 5.82 -7.57 -4.82
C LEU A 54 4.85 -7.51 -6.01
N VAL A 55 4.52 -6.31 -6.51
CA VAL A 55 3.68 -6.17 -7.71
C VAL A 55 4.32 -6.84 -8.94
N LEU A 56 5.63 -6.69 -9.13
CA LEU A 56 6.36 -7.34 -10.23
C LEU A 56 6.42 -8.86 -10.07
N TYR A 57 6.53 -9.36 -8.84
CA TYR A 57 6.45 -10.79 -8.55
C TYR A 57 5.07 -11.34 -8.90
N ALA A 58 3.99 -10.67 -8.48
CA ALA A 58 2.63 -11.06 -8.82
C ALA A 58 2.39 -11.06 -10.33
N GLU A 59 2.90 -10.03 -11.04
CA GLU A 59 2.88 -9.97 -12.50
C GLU A 59 3.63 -11.15 -13.14
N PHE A 60 4.82 -11.47 -12.64
CA PHE A 60 5.59 -12.61 -13.12
C PHE A 60 4.81 -13.93 -12.98
N VAL A 61 4.24 -14.20 -11.80
CA VAL A 61 3.50 -15.44 -11.56
C VAL A 61 2.24 -15.49 -12.43
N VAL A 62 1.44 -14.42 -12.46
CA VAL A 62 0.20 -14.41 -13.26
C VAL A 62 0.50 -14.57 -14.75
N LEU A 63 1.46 -13.85 -15.31
CA LEU A 63 1.74 -13.91 -16.74
C LEU A 63 2.42 -15.23 -17.14
N PHE A 64 3.53 -15.58 -16.49
CA PHE A 64 4.38 -16.69 -16.95
C PHE A 64 3.97 -18.05 -16.42
N VAL A 65 3.35 -18.10 -15.23
CA VAL A 65 2.95 -19.38 -14.63
C VAL A 65 1.51 -19.73 -14.99
N MET A 66 0.62 -18.73 -15.09
CA MET A 66 -0.82 -18.99 -15.27
C MET A 66 -1.34 -18.68 -16.68
N LEU A 67 -1.07 -17.49 -17.22
CA LEU A 67 -1.72 -17.03 -18.46
C LEU A 67 -1.02 -17.48 -19.74
N ILE A 68 0.31 -17.46 -19.82
CA ILE A 68 1.05 -17.94 -21.00
C ILE A 68 0.82 -19.44 -21.26
N PRO A 69 0.84 -20.32 -20.24
CA PRO A 69 0.58 -21.75 -20.44
C PRO A 69 -0.89 -22.10 -20.65
N SER A 70 -1.82 -21.18 -20.34
CA SER A 70 -3.25 -21.43 -20.49
C SER A 70 -3.63 -21.70 -21.95
N ARG A 71 -4.44 -22.74 -22.17
CA ARG A 71 -4.92 -23.18 -23.48
C ARG A 71 -5.95 -22.20 -24.09
N ASP A 72 -6.69 -21.49 -23.25
CA ASP A 72 -7.69 -20.53 -23.70
C ASP A 72 -7.03 -19.16 -23.92
N TYR A 73 -6.74 -18.87 -25.18
CA TYR A 73 -6.14 -17.60 -25.59
C TYR A 73 -7.01 -16.39 -25.24
N VAL A 74 -8.34 -16.50 -25.33
CA VAL A 74 -9.25 -15.39 -25.03
C VAL A 74 -9.22 -15.10 -23.54
N TYR A 75 -9.28 -16.14 -22.70
CA TYR A 75 -9.09 -16.02 -21.26
C TYR A 75 -7.74 -15.37 -20.93
N SER A 76 -6.65 -15.85 -21.53
CA SER A 76 -5.30 -15.34 -21.26
C SER A 76 -5.14 -13.87 -21.63
N VAL A 77 -5.66 -13.45 -22.79
CA VAL A 77 -5.59 -12.05 -23.23
C VAL A 77 -6.44 -11.15 -22.35
N ILE A 78 -7.69 -11.52 -22.05
CA ILE A 78 -8.59 -10.68 -21.25
C ILE A 78 -8.03 -10.48 -19.83
N ASN A 79 -7.69 -11.57 -19.14
CA ASN A 79 -7.16 -11.47 -17.78
C ASN A 79 -5.78 -10.80 -17.76
N GLY A 80 -4.94 -11.06 -18.77
CA GLY A 80 -3.65 -10.39 -18.92
C GLY A 80 -3.80 -8.87 -19.06
N LEU A 81 -4.71 -8.41 -19.91
CA LEU A 81 -5.00 -6.98 -20.08
C LEU A 81 -5.55 -6.34 -18.80
N VAL A 82 -6.49 -7.00 -18.13
CA VAL A 82 -7.07 -6.51 -16.87
C VAL A 82 -6.01 -6.42 -15.78
N PHE A 83 -5.22 -7.47 -15.59
CA PHE A 83 -4.18 -7.51 -14.57
C PHE A 83 -3.10 -6.45 -14.81
N ASN A 84 -2.59 -6.33 -16.04
CA ASN A 84 -1.59 -5.31 -16.39
C ASN A 84 -2.12 -3.88 -16.24
N LEU A 85 -3.38 -3.64 -16.63
CA LEU A 85 -4.00 -2.33 -16.45
C LEU A 85 -4.10 -1.97 -14.96
N LEU A 86 -4.57 -2.90 -14.13
CA LEU A 86 -4.65 -2.69 -12.68
C LEU A 86 -3.27 -2.49 -12.05
N ALA A 87 -2.26 -3.27 -12.46
CA ALA A 87 -0.88 -3.14 -11.99
C ALA A 87 -0.30 -1.76 -12.35
N PHE A 88 -0.47 -1.32 -13.59
CA PHE A 88 -0.05 0.00 -14.04
C PHE A 88 -0.73 1.11 -13.24
N LEU A 89 -2.06 1.04 -13.05
CA LEU A 89 -2.81 2.03 -12.28
C LEU A 89 -2.39 2.05 -10.81
N ALA A 90 -2.13 0.90 -10.20
CA ALA A 90 -1.62 0.78 -8.83
C ALA A 90 -0.24 1.41 -8.70
N LEU A 91 0.72 1.06 -9.57
CA LEU A 91 2.08 1.62 -9.51
C LEU A 91 2.12 3.11 -9.86
N ALA A 92 1.31 3.57 -10.81
CA ALA A 92 1.19 4.99 -11.15
C ALA A 92 0.59 5.81 -9.99
N SER A 93 -0.49 5.32 -9.36
CA SER A 93 -1.08 5.98 -8.19
C SER A 93 -0.13 5.97 -6.99
N HIS A 94 0.62 4.87 -6.78
CA HIS A 94 1.68 4.78 -5.79
C HIS A 94 2.77 5.84 -6.01
N CYS A 95 3.34 5.92 -7.23
CA CYS A 95 4.29 6.95 -7.63
C CYS A 95 3.76 8.36 -7.32
N ARG A 96 2.50 8.64 -7.65
CA ARG A 96 1.88 9.95 -7.41
C ARG A 96 1.72 10.22 -5.91
N ALA A 97 1.35 9.24 -5.10
CA ALA A 97 1.26 9.38 -3.65
C ALA A 97 2.64 9.67 -3.03
N MET A 98 3.69 8.99 -3.51
CA MET A 98 5.07 9.19 -3.05
C MET A 98 5.64 10.57 -3.40
N LEU A 99 5.46 11.00 -4.66
CA LEU A 99 6.20 12.15 -5.22
C LEU A 99 5.43 13.47 -5.20
N THR A 100 4.16 13.45 -4.78
CA THR A 100 3.34 14.67 -4.64
C THR A 100 3.54 15.28 -3.26
N ASP A 101 3.71 16.61 -3.20
CA ASP A 101 3.69 17.34 -1.93
C ASP A 101 2.32 17.12 -1.25
N PRO A 102 2.27 16.55 -0.04
CA PRO A 102 1.03 16.20 0.64
C PRO A 102 0.24 17.41 1.16
N GLY A 103 0.75 18.63 0.95
CA GLY A 103 0.16 19.87 1.45
C GLY A 103 1.00 20.51 2.54
N ALA A 104 2.32 20.53 2.36
CA ALA A 104 3.26 21.07 3.32
C ALA A 104 3.08 22.57 3.52
N VAL A 105 2.97 22.98 4.79
CA VAL A 105 2.89 24.37 5.19
C VAL A 105 4.28 25.04 5.04
N PRO A 106 4.35 26.26 4.48
CA PRO A 106 5.57 27.05 4.45
C PRO A 106 6.15 27.25 5.85
N LYS A 107 7.47 27.09 5.99
CA LYS A 107 8.17 27.37 7.25
C LYS A 107 8.37 28.87 7.41
N GLY A 108 8.48 29.34 8.65
CA GLY A 108 8.78 30.75 8.92
C GLY A 108 7.66 31.73 8.59
N ASN A 109 6.47 31.28 8.22
CA ASN A 109 5.34 32.18 7.92
C ASN A 109 4.68 32.77 9.19
N ALA A 110 5.15 32.43 10.39
CA ALA A 110 4.65 33.00 11.64
C ALA A 110 5.25 34.38 11.98
N THR A 111 5.38 35.26 10.99
CA THR A 111 5.82 36.66 11.15
C THR A 111 4.67 37.52 11.70
N LYS A 112 4.98 38.58 12.45
CA LYS A 112 3.95 39.49 13.01
C LYS A 112 3.10 40.11 11.91
N GLU A 113 3.75 40.53 10.83
CA GLU A 113 3.15 41.16 9.65
C GLU A 113 2.14 40.22 8.97
N PHE A 114 2.52 38.95 8.81
CA PHE A 114 1.61 37.95 8.23
C PHE A 114 0.41 37.67 9.14
N ILE A 115 0.61 37.63 10.47
CA ILE A 115 -0.50 37.44 11.43
C ILE A 115 -1.47 38.63 11.37
N GLU A 116 -0.95 39.87 11.29
CA GLU A 116 -1.77 41.09 11.15
C GLU A 116 -2.52 41.11 9.81
N SER A 117 -1.91 40.61 8.74
CA SER A 117 -2.53 40.52 7.41
C SER A 117 -3.72 39.54 7.33
N LEU A 118 -3.84 38.60 8.28
CA LEU A 118 -4.92 37.60 8.29
C LEU A 118 -6.30 38.17 8.67
N GLN A 119 -6.40 39.46 9.03
CA GLN A 119 -7.66 40.13 9.41
C GLN A 119 -8.50 39.31 10.40
N LEU A 120 -7.84 38.73 11.41
CA LEU A 120 -8.46 37.84 12.37
C LEU A 120 -9.55 38.57 13.17
N LYS A 121 -10.67 37.90 13.42
CA LYS A 121 -11.72 38.46 14.27
C LYS A 121 -11.20 38.60 15.71
N PRO A 122 -11.63 39.62 16.47
CA PRO A 122 -11.27 39.75 17.87
C PRO A 122 -11.59 38.45 18.63
N GLY A 123 -10.61 37.90 19.34
CA GLY A 123 -10.72 36.63 20.09
C GLY A 123 -10.41 35.35 19.30
N GLN A 124 -10.07 35.44 18.01
CA GLN A 124 -9.70 34.26 17.21
C GLN A 124 -8.29 33.75 17.58
N VAL A 125 -8.21 32.50 18.04
CA VAL A 125 -6.95 31.85 18.45
C VAL A 125 -6.20 31.32 17.23
N VAL A 126 -4.91 31.65 17.13
CA VAL A 126 -4.01 31.15 16.07
C VAL A 126 -3.00 30.16 16.66
N TYR A 127 -3.03 28.93 16.16
CA TYR A 127 -2.05 27.92 16.54
C TYR A 127 -0.76 28.09 15.75
N LYS A 128 0.38 27.90 16.42
CA LYS A 128 1.71 27.97 15.82
C LYS A 128 2.46 26.67 16.05
N CYS A 129 3.25 26.24 15.07
CA CYS A 129 4.17 25.14 15.23
C CYS A 129 5.55 25.67 15.63
N PRO A 130 6.08 25.36 16.83
CA PRO A 130 7.39 25.85 17.26
C PRO A 130 8.54 25.26 16.43
N LYS A 131 8.38 24.02 15.92
CA LYS A 131 9.40 23.33 15.11
C LYS A 131 9.52 23.88 13.68
N CYS A 132 8.43 24.37 13.12
CA CYS A 132 8.39 24.92 11.76
C CYS A 132 8.42 26.45 11.73
N CYS A 133 8.22 27.09 12.89
CA CYS A 133 7.97 28.52 13.00
C CYS A 133 6.89 29.00 12.03
N SER A 134 5.82 28.20 11.94
CA SER A 134 4.74 28.42 11.00
C SER A 134 3.41 28.53 11.72
N ILE A 135 2.52 29.36 11.20
CA ILE A 135 1.10 29.32 11.56
C ILE A 135 0.57 27.97 11.12
N LYS A 136 -0.14 27.30 12.02
CA LYS A 136 -0.74 25.98 11.80
C LYS A 136 -2.16 26.21 11.29
N PRO A 137 -2.45 25.98 9.99
CA PRO A 137 -3.82 26.02 9.50
C PRO A 137 -4.68 24.99 10.23
N ASP A 138 -5.99 25.17 10.16
CA ASP A 138 -6.91 24.20 10.74
C ASP A 138 -6.67 22.79 10.17
N ARG A 139 -6.81 21.77 11.02
CA ARG A 139 -6.52 20.35 10.72
C ARG A 139 -5.12 20.04 10.19
N ALA A 140 -4.16 20.97 10.24
CA ALA A 140 -2.78 20.66 9.92
C ALA A 140 -2.12 19.90 11.09
N HIS A 141 -1.13 19.05 10.85
CA HIS A 141 -0.35 18.43 11.94
C HIS A 141 1.15 18.40 11.58
N HIS A 142 2.02 18.45 12.59
CA HIS A 142 3.47 18.39 12.38
C HIS A 142 3.93 16.93 12.31
N CYS A 143 4.45 16.51 11.16
CA CYS A 143 5.08 15.20 11.01
C CYS A 143 6.56 15.28 11.39
N SER A 144 6.96 14.49 12.38
CA SER A 144 8.34 14.39 12.84
C SER A 144 9.28 13.72 11.82
N VAL A 145 8.77 12.90 10.91
CA VAL A 145 9.55 12.27 9.83
C VAL A 145 9.77 13.26 8.69
N CYS A 146 8.70 13.84 8.15
CA CYS A 146 8.77 14.81 7.05
C CYS A 146 9.34 16.19 7.48
N LYS A 147 9.46 16.46 8.79
CA LYS A 147 9.93 17.74 9.38
C LYS A 147 9.17 18.95 8.85
N ARG A 148 7.86 18.78 8.64
CA ARG A 148 6.93 19.73 8.03
C ARG A 148 5.56 19.61 8.69
N CYS A 149 4.85 20.74 8.79
CA CYS A 149 3.41 20.70 9.04
C CYS A 149 2.71 20.36 7.73
N ILE A 150 1.78 19.43 7.75
CA ILE A 150 1.02 18.97 6.58
C ILE A 150 -0.46 19.35 6.79
N ARG A 151 -1.10 19.96 5.79
CA ARG A 151 -2.52 20.32 5.82
C ARG A 151 -3.40 19.07 5.70
N LYS A 152 -4.51 19.04 6.47
CA LYS A 152 -5.39 17.87 6.62
C LYS A 152 -4.58 16.57 6.73
N MET A 153 -3.59 16.58 7.62
CA MET A 153 -2.69 15.44 7.76
C MET A 153 -3.48 14.24 8.25
N ASP A 154 -3.41 13.16 7.49
CA ASP A 154 -4.05 11.91 7.89
C ASP A 154 -3.06 11.06 8.70
N HIS A 155 -1.98 10.61 8.05
CA HIS A 155 -0.88 9.89 8.69
C HIS A 155 0.42 10.01 7.89
N HIS A 156 1.53 9.53 8.48
CA HIS A 156 2.75 9.26 7.74
C HIS A 156 2.79 7.78 7.39
N CYS A 157 2.94 7.46 6.11
CA CYS A 157 2.90 6.09 5.63
C CYS A 157 4.27 5.70 5.05
N PRO A 158 5.01 4.78 5.70
CA PRO A 158 6.29 4.30 5.20
C PRO A 158 6.17 3.65 3.82
N TRP A 159 5.06 2.94 3.54
CA TRP A 159 4.85 2.25 2.26
C TRP A 159 4.82 3.17 1.05
N VAL A 160 4.37 4.42 1.21
CA VAL A 160 4.44 5.46 0.16
C VAL A 160 5.55 6.48 0.42
N ASN A 161 6.46 6.22 1.36
CA ASN A 161 7.57 7.10 1.75
C ASN A 161 7.16 8.59 1.87
N ASN A 162 5.95 8.86 2.38
CA ASN A 162 5.38 10.20 2.39
C ASN A 162 4.27 10.34 3.45
N CYS A 163 3.94 11.57 3.80
CA CYS A 163 2.67 11.82 4.48
C CYS A 163 1.51 11.68 3.49
N VAL A 164 0.37 11.22 4.00
CA VAL A 164 -0.92 11.32 3.33
C VAL A 164 -1.61 12.56 3.90
N GLY A 165 -1.94 13.51 3.02
CA GLY A 165 -2.57 14.76 3.37
C GLY A 165 -3.40 15.31 2.21
N GLU A 166 -3.86 16.55 2.35
CA GLU A 166 -4.82 17.19 1.45
C GLU A 166 -4.52 17.02 -0.05
N ASN A 167 -3.27 17.20 -0.46
CA ASN A 167 -2.91 17.25 -1.88
C ASN A 167 -2.62 15.89 -2.52
N ASN A 168 -2.43 14.82 -1.73
CA ASN A 168 -2.08 13.50 -2.25
C ASN A 168 -3.00 12.36 -1.76
N GLN A 169 -3.96 12.64 -0.88
CA GLN A 169 -4.92 11.65 -0.37
C GLN A 169 -5.65 10.90 -1.50
N LYS A 170 -6.07 11.59 -2.56
CA LYS A 170 -6.71 10.94 -3.73
C LYS A 170 -5.85 9.82 -4.32
N TYR A 171 -4.55 10.06 -4.47
CA TYR A 171 -3.64 9.08 -5.05
C TYR A 171 -3.46 7.88 -4.13
N PHE A 172 -3.40 8.12 -2.82
CA PHE A 172 -3.33 7.06 -1.82
C PHE A 172 -4.59 6.18 -1.82
N VAL A 173 -5.78 6.77 -1.89
CA VAL A 173 -7.05 6.02 -1.96
C VAL A 173 -7.15 5.21 -3.26
N LEU A 174 -6.73 5.79 -4.39
CA LEU A 174 -6.67 5.05 -5.66
C LEU A 174 -5.68 3.89 -5.59
N PHE A 175 -4.51 4.11 -5.00
CA PHE A 175 -3.51 3.07 -4.81
C PHE A 175 -4.03 1.90 -3.98
N THR A 176 -4.64 2.15 -2.82
CA THR A 176 -5.20 1.07 -1.97
C THR A 176 -6.34 0.34 -2.69
N MET A 177 -7.20 1.06 -3.41
CA MET A 177 -8.26 0.45 -4.21
C MET A 177 -7.71 -0.46 -5.31
N TYR A 178 -6.74 0.00 -6.10
CA TYR A 178 -6.17 -0.81 -7.19
C TYR A 178 -5.40 -2.02 -6.68
N ILE A 179 -4.69 -1.90 -5.54
CA ILE A 179 -4.05 -3.06 -4.89
C ILE A 179 -5.09 -4.08 -4.38
N ALA A 180 -6.21 -3.62 -3.80
CA ALA A 180 -7.29 -4.53 -3.40
C ALA A 180 -7.87 -5.27 -4.63
N LEU A 181 -8.15 -4.54 -5.71
CA LEU A 181 -8.72 -5.11 -6.94
C LEU A 181 -7.78 -6.11 -7.62
N ILE A 182 -6.49 -5.78 -7.78
CA ILE A 182 -5.52 -6.69 -8.39
C ILE A 182 -5.30 -7.94 -7.51
N SER A 183 -5.27 -7.78 -6.18
CA SER A 183 -5.13 -8.90 -5.25
C SER A 183 -6.33 -9.84 -5.31
N LEU A 184 -7.56 -9.28 -5.31
CA LEU A 184 -8.78 -10.06 -5.49
C LEU A 184 -8.79 -10.79 -6.83
N HIS A 185 -8.41 -10.10 -7.91
CA HIS A 185 -8.34 -10.70 -9.24
C HIS A 185 -7.33 -11.85 -9.30
N ALA A 186 -6.13 -11.67 -8.73
CA ALA A 186 -5.11 -12.72 -8.62
C ALA A 186 -5.64 -13.95 -7.88
N LEU A 187 -6.27 -13.76 -6.71
CA LEU A 187 -6.82 -14.87 -5.90
C LEU A 187 -7.91 -15.64 -6.64
N ILE A 188 -8.78 -14.94 -7.37
CA ILE A 188 -9.80 -15.57 -8.21
C ILE A 188 -9.14 -16.41 -9.30
N MET A 189 -8.15 -15.87 -10.01
CA MET A 189 -7.43 -16.62 -11.05
C MET A 189 -6.69 -17.83 -10.48
N VAL A 190 -6.07 -17.71 -9.30
CA VAL A 190 -5.40 -18.84 -8.64
C VAL A 190 -6.42 -19.91 -8.30
N GLY A 191 -7.60 -19.55 -7.79
CA GLY A 191 -8.71 -20.46 -7.57
C GLY A 191 -9.12 -21.21 -8.85
N PHE A 192 -9.29 -20.50 -9.96
CA PHE A 192 -9.59 -21.13 -11.25
C PHE A 192 -8.47 -22.06 -11.73
N HIS A 193 -7.20 -21.66 -11.58
CA HIS A 193 -6.06 -22.50 -11.93
C HIS A 193 -6.03 -23.80 -11.10
N PHE A 194 -6.30 -23.72 -9.80
CA PHE A 194 -6.42 -24.90 -8.95
C PHE A 194 -7.59 -25.82 -9.35
N LEU A 195 -8.73 -25.26 -9.76
CA LEU A 195 -9.89 -26.05 -10.17
C LEU A 195 -9.72 -26.73 -11.53
N HIS A 196 -8.97 -26.13 -12.45
CA HIS A 196 -8.89 -26.61 -13.85
C HIS A 196 -7.57 -27.31 -14.21
N CYS A 197 -6.44 -26.91 -13.61
CA CYS A 197 -5.12 -27.45 -13.98
C CYS A 197 -4.52 -28.40 -12.93
N PHE A 198 -4.97 -28.36 -11.67
CA PHE A 198 -4.33 -29.16 -10.60
C PHE A 198 -4.47 -30.68 -10.81
N GLU A 199 -5.62 -31.16 -11.31
CA GLU A 199 -5.82 -32.58 -11.58
C GLU A 199 -4.93 -33.08 -12.74
N GLU A 200 -4.79 -32.28 -13.80
CA GLU A 200 -3.92 -32.61 -14.95
C GLU A 200 -2.44 -32.58 -14.55
N ASP A 201 -1.98 -31.58 -13.78
CA ASP A 201 -0.58 -31.46 -13.37
C ASP A 201 -0.15 -32.56 -12.39
N TRP A 202 -1.02 -32.95 -11.45
CA TRP A 202 -0.69 -34.00 -10.48
C TRP A 202 -0.66 -35.39 -11.12
N THR A 203 -1.57 -35.67 -12.05
CA THR A 203 -1.58 -36.94 -12.79
C THR A 203 -0.34 -37.09 -13.69
N ASN A 204 0.07 -36.01 -14.36
CA ASN A 204 1.31 -35.96 -15.14
C ASN A 204 2.57 -36.12 -14.26
N LEU A 205 2.60 -35.53 -13.06
CA LEU A 205 3.72 -35.68 -12.12
C LEU A 205 3.84 -37.13 -11.62
N LEU A 206 2.73 -37.77 -11.24
CA LEU A 206 2.71 -39.18 -10.82
C LEU A 206 3.17 -40.11 -11.95
N GLN A 207 2.81 -39.81 -13.19
CA GLN A 207 3.25 -40.55 -14.36
C GLN A 207 4.74 -40.37 -14.63
N THR A 208 5.27 -39.16 -14.42
CA THR A 208 6.70 -38.82 -14.61
C THR A 208 7.60 -39.36 -13.48
N TYR A 209 7.13 -39.35 -12.22
CA TYR A 209 7.90 -39.77 -11.04
C TYR A 209 7.68 -41.23 -10.60
N GLY A 210 6.66 -41.95 -11.09
CA GLY A 210 6.31 -43.22 -10.45
C GLY A 210 5.42 -44.24 -11.19
N LEU A 211 5.20 -44.12 -12.50
CA LEU A 211 4.53 -45.18 -13.28
C LEU A 211 5.20 -45.53 -14.62
N THR A 212 6.53 -45.40 -14.73
CA THR A 212 7.33 -46.44 -15.41
C THR A 212 7.52 -47.60 -14.44
N ARG A 213 6.42 -48.21 -13.99
CA ARG A 213 6.50 -49.51 -13.34
C ARG A 213 6.76 -50.52 -14.45
N GLU A 214 8.01 -51.01 -14.46
CA GLU A 214 8.59 -52.05 -15.34
C GLU A 214 9.32 -51.59 -16.62
N GLU A 215 10.41 -50.84 -16.47
CA GLU A 215 11.55 -50.95 -17.42
C GLU A 215 12.86 -51.27 -16.69
N THR A 216 12.88 -52.34 -15.89
CA THR A 216 14.13 -53.02 -15.48
C THR A 216 14.10 -54.55 -15.63
N ALA A 217 13.18 -55.09 -16.43
CA ALA A 217 13.22 -56.52 -16.81
C ALA A 217 13.12 -56.80 -18.32
N GLU A 218 12.51 -55.92 -19.14
CA GLU A 218 12.25 -56.22 -20.57
C GLU A 218 13.03 -55.34 -21.57
N ALA A 219 14.01 -54.55 -21.11
CA ALA A 219 14.98 -53.88 -21.97
C ALA A 219 15.98 -54.84 -22.67
N ARG A 220 15.64 -56.11 -22.88
CA ARG A 220 16.54 -57.08 -23.54
C ARG A 220 15.99 -57.86 -24.72
N ILE A 221 14.68 -57.98 -24.93
CA ILE A 221 14.23 -58.95 -25.94
C ILE A 221 12.98 -58.44 -26.67
N SER A 222 13.23 -57.83 -27.84
CA SER A 222 12.31 -57.78 -28.98
C SER A 222 11.14 -56.79 -28.90
N LEU A 223 11.22 -55.66 -29.63
CA LEU A 223 10.60 -55.60 -30.96
C LEU A 223 10.89 -54.26 -31.62
N HIS A 224 11.55 -54.37 -32.76
CA HIS A 224 12.09 -53.32 -33.61
C HIS A 224 11.05 -52.71 -34.59
N GLU A 225 9.79 -53.12 -34.62
CA GLU A 225 8.89 -52.66 -35.70
C GLU A 225 7.45 -52.50 -35.24
N ILE A 226 6.99 -51.25 -35.11
CA ILE A 226 5.73 -50.73 -35.68
C ILE A 226 5.75 -49.19 -35.55
N LYS A 227 5.65 -48.56 -36.71
CA LYS A 227 5.48 -47.12 -36.98
C LYS A 227 4.56 -46.40 -35.99
N GLN A 228 5.08 -45.34 -35.37
CA GLN A 228 4.71 -43.93 -35.59
C GLN A 228 5.50 -43.07 -34.59
N PRO A 229 5.93 -41.84 -34.93
CA PRO A 229 6.49 -40.95 -33.94
C PRO A 229 5.35 -40.62 -32.98
N LEU A 230 5.45 -41.17 -31.77
CA LEU A 230 4.58 -40.86 -30.65
C LEU A 230 4.65 -39.35 -30.46
N LYS A 231 3.67 -38.62 -30.99
CA LYS A 231 3.47 -37.21 -30.68
C LYS A 231 2.90 -37.17 -29.27
N VAL A 232 3.74 -37.45 -28.27
CA VAL A 232 3.47 -37.04 -26.89
C VAL A 232 3.55 -35.53 -26.92
N SER A 233 2.42 -34.90 -27.24
CA SER A 233 2.21 -33.50 -26.94
C SER A 233 2.02 -33.44 -25.42
N SER A 234 3.12 -33.47 -24.66
CA SER A 234 3.12 -33.24 -23.23
C SER A 234 2.36 -31.95 -22.96
N THR A 235 1.14 -32.10 -22.44
CA THR A 235 0.15 -31.04 -22.37
C THR A 235 0.34 -30.32 -21.06
N GLU A 236 1.40 -29.52 -20.96
CA GLU A 236 1.80 -28.86 -19.71
C GLU A 236 0.88 -27.67 -19.40
N CYS A 237 0.26 -27.65 -18.21
CA CYS A 237 -0.52 -26.51 -17.69
C CYS A 237 0.39 -25.39 -17.15
N SER A 238 1.69 -25.64 -16.97
CA SER A 238 2.69 -24.61 -16.66
C SER A 238 4.06 -24.98 -17.25
N SER A 239 4.84 -23.99 -17.68
CA SER A 239 6.22 -24.21 -18.21
C SER A 239 7.27 -24.47 -17.12
N PHE A 240 6.86 -24.50 -15.85
CA PHE A 240 7.71 -24.73 -14.69
C PHE A 240 7.44 -26.12 -14.10
N SER A 241 8.40 -26.66 -13.33
CA SER A 241 8.17 -27.92 -12.65
C SER A 241 6.98 -27.80 -11.67
N PRO A 242 6.11 -28.81 -11.53
CA PRO A 242 4.95 -28.70 -10.67
C PRO A 242 5.25 -28.28 -9.21
N PRO A 243 6.33 -28.76 -8.53
CA PRO A 243 6.63 -28.25 -7.18
C PRO A 243 6.99 -26.76 -7.18
N THR A 244 7.68 -26.26 -8.22
CA THR A 244 7.97 -24.83 -8.38
C THR A 244 6.68 -24.03 -8.56
N THR A 245 5.80 -24.47 -9.46
CA THR A 245 4.50 -23.83 -9.71
C THR A 245 3.68 -23.74 -8.42
N VAL A 246 3.58 -24.83 -7.65
CA VAL A 246 2.85 -24.85 -6.37
C VAL A 246 3.43 -23.84 -5.37
N ILE A 247 4.76 -23.76 -5.22
CA ILE A 247 5.40 -22.81 -4.31
C ILE A 247 5.09 -21.36 -4.72
N LEU A 248 5.20 -21.04 -6.02
CA LEU A 248 4.93 -19.70 -6.54
C LEU A 248 3.47 -19.29 -6.32
N LEU A 249 2.52 -20.20 -6.57
CA LEU A 249 1.09 -19.97 -6.34
C LEU A 249 0.77 -19.79 -4.85
N ILE A 250 1.37 -20.58 -3.97
CA ILE A 250 1.19 -20.43 -2.52
C ILE A 250 1.66 -19.05 -2.06
N LEU A 251 2.86 -18.63 -2.48
CA LEU A 251 3.39 -17.31 -2.14
C LEU A 251 2.49 -16.18 -2.68
N LEU A 252 2.01 -16.31 -3.92
CA LEU A 252 1.04 -15.36 -4.50
C LEU A 252 -0.28 -15.33 -3.72
N CYS A 253 -0.78 -16.47 -3.25
CA CYS A 253 -1.97 -16.53 -2.41
C CYS A 253 -1.78 -15.81 -1.08
N PHE A 254 -0.66 -16.07 -0.39
CA PHE A 254 -0.35 -15.39 0.87
C PHE A 254 -0.22 -13.87 0.68
N GLU A 255 0.52 -13.47 -0.35
CA GLU A 255 0.66 -12.07 -0.74
C GLU A 255 -0.70 -11.43 -1.04
N GLY A 256 -1.50 -12.04 -1.92
CA GLY A 256 -2.79 -11.54 -2.34
C GLY A 256 -3.79 -11.43 -1.19
N LEU A 257 -3.85 -12.42 -0.29
CA LEU A 257 -4.73 -12.37 0.89
C LEU A 257 -4.32 -11.26 1.85
N LEU A 258 -3.01 -11.14 2.14
CA LEU A 258 -2.49 -10.11 3.02
C LEU A 258 -2.84 -8.73 2.47
N PHE A 259 -2.47 -8.44 1.22
CA PHE A 259 -2.71 -7.13 0.63
C PHE A 259 -4.19 -6.83 0.45
N LEU A 260 -5.01 -7.79 0.04
CA LEU A 260 -6.46 -7.60 -0.05
C LEU A 260 -7.04 -7.14 1.28
N ILE A 261 -6.76 -7.85 2.37
CA ILE A 261 -7.30 -7.51 3.70
C ILE A 261 -6.83 -6.13 4.14
N PHE A 262 -5.51 -5.88 4.13
CA PHE A 262 -4.96 -4.61 4.61
C PHE A 262 -5.45 -3.42 3.77
N THR A 263 -5.42 -3.55 2.44
CA THR A 263 -5.83 -2.45 1.56
C THR A 263 -7.34 -2.23 1.53
N SER A 264 -8.17 -3.27 1.70
CA SER A 264 -9.61 -3.10 1.86
C SER A 264 -9.96 -2.34 3.14
N VAL A 265 -9.31 -2.66 4.27
CA VAL A 265 -9.50 -1.92 5.53
C VAL A 265 -9.04 -0.47 5.37
N MET A 266 -7.85 -0.26 4.81
CA MET A 266 -7.32 1.10 4.59
C MET A 266 -8.18 1.91 3.62
N PHE A 267 -8.66 1.32 2.53
CA PHE A 267 -9.60 1.95 1.62
C PHE A 267 -10.91 2.33 2.33
N GLY A 268 -11.50 1.39 3.08
CA GLY A 268 -12.74 1.62 3.83
C GLY A 268 -12.61 2.76 4.85
N THR A 269 -11.53 2.77 5.63
CA THR A 269 -11.26 3.86 6.60
C THR A 269 -11.09 5.21 5.91
N GLN A 270 -10.37 5.29 4.78
CA GLN A 270 -10.21 6.53 4.03
C GLN A 270 -11.54 7.02 3.44
N VAL A 271 -12.35 6.12 2.87
CA VAL A 271 -13.67 6.46 2.32
C VAL A 271 -14.58 6.97 3.44
N HIS A 272 -14.60 6.29 4.58
CA HIS A 272 -15.34 6.75 5.75
C HIS A 272 -14.92 8.16 6.18
N SER A 273 -13.62 8.40 6.34
CA SER A 273 -13.06 9.72 6.66
C SER A 273 -13.44 10.80 5.65
N ILE A 274 -13.48 10.48 4.35
CA ILE A 274 -13.93 11.41 3.31
C ILE A 274 -15.43 11.70 3.46
N CYS A 275 -16.25 10.69 3.74
CA CYS A 275 -17.70 10.84 3.90
C CYS A 275 -18.09 11.63 5.16
N THR A 276 -17.32 11.51 6.25
CA THR A 276 -17.57 12.24 7.50
C THR A 276 -16.83 13.59 7.59
N ASP A 277 -15.99 13.91 6.60
CA ASP A 277 -15.02 15.02 6.61
C ASP A 277 -14.08 15.00 7.83
N GLU A 278 -13.81 13.82 8.40
CA GLU A 278 -12.87 13.63 9.51
C GLU A 278 -11.54 13.08 8.99
N THR A 279 -10.41 13.60 9.47
CA THR A 279 -9.10 12.92 9.26
C THR A 279 -8.96 11.76 10.24
N ILE A 280 -8.26 10.66 9.90
CA ILE A 280 -8.02 9.54 10.83
C ILE A 280 -7.31 10.02 12.11
N SER A 281 -6.45 11.03 12.00
CA SER A 281 -5.84 11.72 13.16
C SER A 281 -6.87 12.35 14.11
N ALA A 282 -8.07 12.72 13.65
CA ALA A 282 -9.15 13.25 14.49
C ALA A 282 -9.94 12.11 15.18
N VAL A 283 -10.10 10.97 14.52
CA VAL A 283 -10.75 9.78 15.10
C VAL A 283 -9.88 9.15 16.21
N GLY A 284 -8.56 9.09 16.02
CA GLY A 284 -7.64 8.65 17.08
C GLY A 284 -7.68 9.55 18.32
N LEU A 285 -7.81 10.86 18.13
CA LEU A 285 -8.01 11.83 19.23
C LEU A 285 -9.36 11.68 19.92
N LEU A 286 -10.40 11.21 19.22
CA LEU A 286 -11.71 10.92 19.81
C LEU A 286 -11.67 9.63 20.64
N LEU A 287 -10.93 8.62 20.20
CA LEU A 287 -10.73 7.39 20.97
C LEU A 287 -9.83 7.61 22.20
N ASP A 288 -8.78 8.43 22.10
CA ASP A 288 -7.94 8.83 23.25
C ASP A 288 -8.70 9.70 24.28
N VAL A 289 -9.84 10.30 23.90
CA VAL A 289 -10.74 11.05 24.80
C VAL A 289 -11.84 10.15 25.39
N LEU A 290 -12.07 8.97 24.81
CA LEU A 290 -13.10 8.02 25.23
C LEU A 290 -12.54 6.81 26.01
N ASP A 291 -11.22 6.68 26.15
CA ASP A 291 -10.60 5.75 27.10
C ASP A 291 -10.41 6.48 28.46
N PRO A 292 -11.13 6.08 29.53
CA PRO A 292 -11.17 6.78 30.82
C PRO A 292 -9.90 6.66 31.67
#